data_AF-K1TRP4-F1
#
_entry.id   AF-K1TRP4-F1
#
_cell.length_a   1.000
_cell.length_b   1.000
_cell.length_c   1.000
_cell.angle_alpha   90.00
_cell.angle_beta   90.00
_cell.angle_gamma   90.00
#
_symmetry.space_group_name_H-M   'P 1'
#
loop_
_entity.id
_entity.type
_entity.pdbx_description
1 polymer ?
#
loop_
_entity_poly.entity_id
_entity_poly.type
_entity_poly.pdbx_seq_one_letter_code
_entity_poly.pdbx_strand_id
1 'polypeptide(L)'
;PRPPLAFGDHHLVCTGLRQAPHQRHGRLHRRLKKTRERQLYSRNYASEADDQLLWGQAENWTDTHPQEFIYEYAMASFLARIGYSFDDRYFLVGSIRRDASSKLPAAKNYDWFPSVSGSWKISSEKFFQNSGLAKTFNLVKLRAGWGRVGNVDLYPNNVADVELLNYTYSMIFGQNLDQLVQGTYLSTIPNLNARWETTEQTSVGLDLALFDNKL
;
A
#
# COMPACT_ATOMS: atom_id res chain seq x y z
N PRO A 1 -42.05 24.00 -34.39
CA PRO A 1 -41.59 23.56 -33.05
C PRO A 1 -40.53 22.46 -33.17
N ARG A 2 -39.25 22.83 -33.00
CA ARG A 2 -38.16 21.84 -32.91
C ARG A 2 -38.34 21.06 -31.60
N PRO A 3 -38.19 19.72 -31.59
CA PRO A 3 -38.22 18.98 -30.34
C PRO A 3 -37.08 19.48 -29.44
N PRO A 4 -37.28 19.52 -28.12
CA PRO A 4 -36.20 19.86 -27.21
C PRO A 4 -35.09 18.81 -27.38
N LEU A 5 -33.87 19.27 -27.65
CA LEU A 5 -32.68 18.45 -27.52
C LEU A 5 -32.59 18.05 -26.04
N ALA A 6 -33.07 16.85 -25.71
CA ALA A 6 -32.77 16.22 -24.44
C ALA A 6 -31.26 15.94 -24.43
N PHE A 7 -30.49 16.83 -23.80
CA PHE A 7 -29.15 16.49 -23.36
C PHE A 7 -29.32 15.30 -22.41
N GLY A 8 -28.79 14.14 -22.78
CA GLY A 8 -28.97 12.90 -22.03
C GLY A 8 -28.48 13.01 -20.59
N ASP A 9 -28.80 12.02 -19.77
CA ASP A 9 -28.39 12.04 -18.36
C ASP A 9 -26.88 11.86 -18.24
N HIS A 10 -26.21 12.93 -17.81
CA HIS A 10 -24.78 13.01 -17.55
C HIS A 10 -24.56 13.09 -16.03
N HIS A 11 -23.73 12.20 -15.48
CA HIS A 11 -23.34 12.28 -14.07
C HIS A 11 -21.82 12.34 -13.93
N LEU A 12 -21.33 13.34 -13.20
CA LEU A 12 -19.92 13.52 -12.88
C LEU A 12 -19.75 13.45 -11.36
N VAL A 13 -18.81 12.62 -10.90
CA VAL A 13 -18.44 12.50 -9.48
C VAL A 13 -16.95 12.72 -9.34
N CYS A 14 -16.55 13.63 -8.45
CA CYS A 14 -15.15 13.90 -8.12
C CYS A 14 -14.92 13.68 -6.63
N THR A 15 -13.88 12.91 -6.29
CA THR A 15 -13.51 12.63 -4.90
C THR A 15 -12.01 12.86 -4.72
N GLY A 16 -11.64 13.71 -3.77
CA GLY A 16 -10.27 13.92 -3.32
C GLY A 16 -10.09 13.44 -1.89
N LEU A 17 -9.09 12.58 -1.65
CA LEU A 17 -8.78 12.06 -0.33
C LEU A 17 -7.29 12.23 -0.04
N ARG A 18 -7.00 12.64 1.19
CA ARG A 18 -5.66 12.65 1.75
C ARG A 18 -5.63 11.64 2.88
N GLN A 19 -4.86 10.57 2.71
CA GLN A 19 -4.69 9.54 3.72
C GLN A 19 -3.33 9.73 4.37
N ALA A 20 -3.38 10.21 5.61
CA ALA A 20 -2.35 9.95 6.61
C ALA A 20 -2.99 8.99 7.63
N PRO A 21 -2.25 8.08 8.29
CA PRO A 21 -2.89 7.09 9.15
C PRO A 21 -3.39 7.73 10.46
N HIS A 22 -4.50 8.48 10.43
CA HIS A 22 -5.57 8.56 11.44
C HIS A 22 -6.68 9.50 10.93
N GLN A 23 -7.90 8.99 10.78
CA GLN A 23 -9.09 9.83 10.83
C GLN A 23 -9.44 10.10 12.29
N ARG A 24 -9.42 11.35 12.73
CA ARG A 24 -10.34 11.84 13.75
C ARG A 24 -10.79 13.23 13.34
N HIS A 25 -12.11 13.42 13.34
CA HIS A 25 -12.75 14.72 13.16
C HIS A 25 -12.16 15.74 14.13
N GLY A 26 -11.85 16.94 13.62
CA GLY A 26 -11.61 18.14 14.43
C GLY A 26 -10.14 18.50 14.66
N ARG A 27 -9.78 19.67 14.10
CA ARG A 27 -8.57 20.48 14.27
C ARG A 27 -7.27 19.96 13.65
N LEU A 28 -6.75 20.83 12.79
CA LEU A 28 -5.50 20.75 12.03
C LEU A 28 -4.31 20.54 12.99
N HIS A 29 -3.81 19.32 13.12
CA HIS A 29 -2.45 19.04 13.58
C HIS A 29 -1.81 18.02 12.64
N ARG A 30 -0.74 18.45 11.96
CA ARG A 30 0.10 17.60 11.10
C ARG A 30 0.87 16.63 11.99
N ARG A 31 0.39 15.40 12.15
CA ARG A 31 1.20 14.30 12.72
C ARG A 31 1.14 13.11 11.77
N LEU A 32 2.26 12.83 11.11
CA LEU A 32 2.47 11.58 10.39
C LEU A 32 2.48 10.46 11.43
N LYS A 33 1.60 9.45 11.30
CA LYS A 33 1.58 8.32 12.23
C LYS A 33 2.73 7.38 11.89
N LYS A 34 3.57 7.14 12.89
CA LYS A 34 4.66 6.16 12.90
C LYS A 34 4.08 4.83 13.35
N THR A 35 4.22 3.79 12.54
CA THR A 35 3.91 2.42 12.97
C THR A 35 5.09 1.92 13.78
N ARG A 36 4.84 1.36 14.97
CA ARG A 36 5.84 0.71 15.84
C ARG A 36 5.56 -0.77 15.90
N GLU A 37 6.56 -1.58 15.60
CA GLU A 37 6.53 -3.03 15.78
C GLU A 37 7.49 -3.41 16.91
N ARG A 38 7.07 -4.32 17.80
CA ARG A 38 7.89 -4.83 18.90
C ARG A 38 7.98 -6.34 18.78
N GLN A 39 9.18 -6.86 18.56
CA GLN A 39 9.46 -8.30 18.53
C GLN A 39 10.32 -8.65 19.74
N LEU A 40 9.95 -9.72 20.44
CA LEU A 40 10.64 -10.24 21.62
C LEU A 40 11.07 -11.67 21.30
N TYR A 41 12.37 -11.95 21.34
CA TYR A 41 12.94 -13.27 21.12
C TYR A 41 13.50 -13.80 22.43
N SER A 42 13.03 -14.98 22.85
CA SER A 42 13.61 -15.77 23.94
C SER A 42 13.97 -17.16 23.42
N ARG A 43 15.13 -17.68 23.82
CA ARG A 43 15.61 -19.04 23.51
C ARG A 43 16.20 -19.63 24.79
N ASN A 44 16.26 -20.96 24.88
CA ASN A 44 16.72 -21.76 26.04
C ASN A 44 15.79 -21.70 27.25
N TYR A 45 14.59 -22.28 27.13
CA TYR A 45 13.75 -22.58 28.29
C TYR A 45 14.32 -23.76 29.06
N ALA A 46 14.47 -23.63 30.37
CA ALA A 46 14.94 -24.72 31.23
C ALA A 46 13.87 -25.80 31.47
N SER A 47 12.59 -25.48 31.25
CA SER A 47 11.41 -26.34 31.43
C SER A 47 10.22 -25.83 30.59
N GLU A 48 9.27 -26.72 30.26
CA GLU A 48 8.02 -26.42 29.54
C GLU A 48 6.81 -26.20 30.47
N ALA A 49 7.03 -26.03 31.78
CA ALA A 49 5.94 -25.88 32.75
C ALA A 49 5.18 -24.54 32.61
N ASP A 50 3.85 -24.60 32.80
CA ASP A 50 2.90 -23.48 32.59
C ASP A 50 3.19 -22.24 33.46
N ASP A 51 3.88 -22.41 34.59
CA ASP A 51 4.23 -21.34 35.52
C ASP A 51 5.41 -20.47 35.03
N GLN A 52 6.29 -21.01 34.18
CA GLN A 52 7.38 -20.24 33.55
C GLN A 52 6.92 -19.39 32.35
N LEU A 53 5.72 -19.64 31.82
CA LEU A 53 5.15 -18.91 30.67
C LEU A 53 4.56 -17.53 31.04
N LEU A 54 4.18 -17.32 32.31
CA LEU A 54 3.51 -16.09 32.76
C LEU A 54 4.46 -15.01 33.30
N TRP A 55 5.68 -15.38 33.71
CA TRP A 55 6.68 -14.47 34.27
C TRP A 55 8.04 -14.79 33.65
N GLY A 56 8.23 -14.34 32.40
CA GLY A 56 9.50 -14.52 31.71
C GLY A 56 10.66 -13.92 32.51
N GLN A 57 11.58 -14.77 32.95
CA GLN A 57 12.90 -14.48 33.54
C GLN A 57 12.95 -14.21 35.05
N ALA A 58 13.35 -15.22 35.83
CA ALA A 58 13.82 -15.00 37.19
C ALA A 58 14.95 -15.94 37.61
N GLU A 59 15.98 -16.17 36.77
CA GLU A 59 17.22 -16.79 37.32
C GLU A 59 18.55 -16.15 36.88
N ASN A 60 18.69 -15.47 35.73
CA ASN A 60 19.94 -14.74 35.46
C ASN A 60 19.78 -13.49 34.57
N TRP A 61 19.57 -12.34 35.21
CA TRP A 61 19.35 -11.03 34.57
C TRP A 61 20.64 -10.38 34.05
N THR A 62 21.81 -10.92 34.39
CA THR A 62 23.12 -10.33 34.07
C THR A 62 23.71 -10.76 32.73
N ASP A 63 23.23 -11.85 32.12
CA ASP A 63 23.86 -12.44 30.93
C ASP A 63 22.98 -12.36 29.66
N THR A 64 21.65 -12.45 29.80
CA THR A 64 20.73 -12.38 28.65
C THR A 64 19.82 -11.16 28.75
N HIS A 65 20.25 -10.07 28.12
CA HIS A 65 19.47 -8.84 28.09
C HIS A 65 18.36 -8.97 27.03
N PRO A 66 17.08 -8.71 27.36
CA PRO A 66 16.03 -8.66 26.35
C PRO A 66 16.35 -7.55 25.34
N GLN A 67 16.45 -7.92 24.06
CA GLN A 67 16.67 -6.97 22.98
C GLN A 67 15.33 -6.42 22.48
N GLU A 68 15.21 -5.10 22.40
CA GLU A 68 14.07 -4.41 21.79
C GLU A 68 14.51 -3.77 20.47
N PHE A 69 13.79 -4.06 19.40
CA PHE A 69 13.93 -3.36 18.12
C PHE A 69 12.68 -2.51 17.89
N ILE A 70 12.86 -1.21 17.68
CA ILE A 70 11.78 -0.27 17.37
C ILE A 70 11.99 0.20 15.94
N TYR A 71 11.10 -0.21 15.04
CA TYR A 71 11.06 0.32 13.68
C TYR A 71 9.95 1.36 13.57
N GLU A 72 10.26 2.50 12.95
CA GLU A 72 9.28 3.55 12.67
C GLU A 72 9.26 3.85 11.17
N TYR A 73 8.11 3.64 10.52
CA TYR A 73 7.88 4.10 9.16
C TYR A 73 6.60 4.93 9.07
N ALA A 74 6.55 5.82 8.08
CA ALA A 74 5.42 6.68 7.78
C ALA A 74 5.09 6.64 6.28
N MET A 75 3.79 6.65 5.97
CA MET A 75 3.28 6.74 4.61
C MET A 75 2.30 7.91 4.49
N ALA A 76 2.38 8.64 3.39
CA ALA A 76 1.46 9.73 3.08
C ALA A 76 0.94 9.56 1.65
N SER A 77 -0.39 9.60 1.51
CA SER A 77 -1.07 9.31 0.26
C SER A 77 -2.06 10.40 -0.12
N PHE A 78 -2.11 10.73 -1.40
CA PHE A 78 -3.10 11.60 -2.01
C PHE A 78 -3.79 10.84 -3.14
N LEU A 79 -5.11 10.85 -3.16
CA LEU A 79 -5.91 10.19 -4.17
C LEU A 79 -6.93 11.20 -4.73
N ALA A 80 -7.02 11.25 -6.05
CA ALA A 80 -8.10 11.91 -6.75
C ALA A 80 -8.76 10.91 -7.70
N ARG A 81 -10.10 10.90 -7.74
CA ARG A 81 -10.89 10.03 -8.61
C ARG A 81 -12.01 10.82 -9.26
N ILE A 82 -12.17 10.61 -10.56
CA ILE A 82 -13.24 11.19 -11.37
C ILE A 82 -14.00 10.04 -12.03
N GLY A 83 -15.31 10.04 -11.86
CA GLY A 83 -16.23 9.12 -12.54
C GLY A 83 -17.18 9.90 -13.42
N TYR A 84 -17.39 9.42 -14.64
CA TYR A 84 -18.35 9.95 -15.59
C TYR A 84 -19.24 8.82 -16.09
N SER A 85 -20.55 9.05 -16.08
CA SER A 85 -21.51 8.17 -16.75
C SER A 85 -22.40 8.93 -17.70
N PHE A 86 -22.75 8.27 -18.80
CA PHE A 86 -23.64 8.80 -19.82
C PHE A 86 -24.73 7.79 -20.17
N ASP A 87 -25.98 8.22 -19.97
CA ASP A 87 -27.20 7.54 -20.40
C ASP A 87 -27.29 6.06 -19.95
N ASP A 88 -26.74 5.76 -18.76
CA ASP A 88 -26.59 4.39 -18.20
C ASP A 88 -25.91 3.38 -19.14
N ARG A 89 -25.23 3.85 -20.19
CA ARG A 89 -24.58 3.00 -21.21
C ARG A 89 -23.07 3.01 -21.10
N TYR A 90 -22.50 4.19 -20.89
CA TYR A 90 -21.06 4.39 -20.88
C TYR A 90 -20.64 4.86 -19.50
N PHE A 91 -19.63 4.20 -18.96
CA PHE A 91 -19.05 4.55 -17.67
C PHE A 91 -17.54 4.66 -17.85
N LEU A 92 -16.97 5.79 -17.45
CA LEU A 92 -15.54 6.02 -17.45
C LEU A 92 -15.12 6.46 -16.05
N VAL A 93 -14.04 5.90 -15.55
CA VAL A 93 -13.46 6.25 -14.26
C VAL A 93 -11.97 6.44 -14.45
N GLY A 94 -11.48 7.62 -14.09
CA GLY A 94 -10.06 7.90 -13.95
C GLY A 94 -9.71 8.10 -12.49
N SER A 95 -8.54 7.64 -12.06
CA SER A 95 -7.97 8.03 -10.78
C SER A 95 -6.47 8.25 -10.86
N ILE A 96 -5.98 9.12 -10.00
CA ILE A 96 -4.56 9.36 -9.84
C ILE A 96 -4.25 9.36 -8.35
N ARG A 97 -3.23 8.57 -7.99
CA ARG A 97 -2.75 8.48 -6.62
C ARG A 97 -1.28 8.86 -6.56
N ARG A 98 -0.87 9.55 -5.50
CA ARG A 98 0.53 9.85 -5.18
C ARG A 98 0.81 9.34 -3.77
N ASP A 99 1.72 8.38 -3.66
CA ASP A 99 2.13 7.83 -2.36
C ASP A 99 3.58 8.15 -2.08
N ALA A 100 3.86 8.50 -0.83
CA ALA A 100 5.18 8.75 -0.30
C ALA A 100 5.45 7.83 0.90
N SER A 101 6.61 7.20 0.95
CA SER A 101 7.02 6.28 2.02
C SER A 101 8.37 6.70 2.62
N SER A 102 8.47 6.72 3.94
CA SER A 102 9.74 7.01 4.63
C SER A 102 10.79 5.92 4.51
N LYS A 103 10.43 4.73 4.00
CA LYS A 103 11.39 3.63 3.76
C LYS A 103 12.37 3.92 2.63
N LEU A 104 11.99 4.84 1.73
CA LEU A 104 12.73 5.18 0.52
C LEU A 104 13.57 6.45 0.72
N PRO A 105 14.68 6.62 -0.05
CA PRO A 105 15.51 7.82 0.01
C PRO A 105 14.67 9.09 -0.21
N ALA A 106 14.95 10.16 0.54
CA ALA A 106 14.18 11.40 0.49
C ALA A 106 13.99 11.99 -0.93
N ALA A 107 14.95 11.79 -1.83
CA ALA A 107 14.89 12.24 -3.22
C ALA A 107 13.95 11.40 -4.12
N LYS A 108 13.63 10.16 -3.74
CA LYS A 108 12.85 9.17 -4.52
C LYS A 108 11.71 8.54 -3.70
N ASN A 109 11.28 9.22 -2.64
CA ASN A 109 10.36 8.66 -1.66
C ASN A 109 8.91 8.62 -2.10
N TYR A 110 8.55 9.21 -3.24
CA TYR A 110 7.20 9.21 -3.78
C TYR A 110 7.14 8.77 -5.24
N ASP A 111 5.99 8.25 -5.65
CA ASP A 111 5.67 7.97 -7.06
C ASP A 111 4.18 8.18 -7.35
N TRP A 112 3.82 8.16 -8.63
CA TRP A 112 2.48 8.37 -9.16
C TRP A 112 1.87 7.08 -9.71
N PHE A 113 0.66 6.80 -9.28
CA PHE A 113 -0.11 5.59 -9.58
C PHE A 113 -1.44 5.98 -10.25
N PRO A 114 -1.41 6.26 -11.57
CA PRO A 114 -2.62 6.51 -12.34
C PRO A 114 -3.38 5.20 -12.62
N SER A 115 -4.70 5.32 -12.79
CA SER A 115 -5.53 4.27 -13.35
C SER A 115 -6.71 4.84 -14.13
N VAL A 116 -7.14 4.10 -15.15
CA VAL A 116 -8.31 4.40 -15.95
C VAL A 116 -9.07 3.11 -16.20
N SER A 117 -10.39 3.16 -16.07
CA SER A 117 -11.27 2.06 -16.42
C SER A 117 -12.52 2.56 -17.09
N GLY A 118 -12.98 1.78 -18.06
CA GLY A 118 -14.17 2.04 -18.84
C GLY A 118 -15.08 0.83 -18.83
N SER A 119 -16.38 1.06 -18.92
CA SER A 119 -17.33 0.01 -19.20
C SER A 119 -18.45 0.47 -20.10
N TRP A 120 -18.89 -0.44 -20.97
CA TRP A 120 -19.94 -0.22 -21.93
C TRP A 120 -21.02 -1.29 -21.74
N LYS A 121 -22.22 -0.84 -21.39
CA LYS A 121 -23.41 -1.66 -21.22
C LYS A 121 -24.13 -1.77 -22.56
N ILE A 122 -23.72 -2.76 -23.35
CA ILE A 122 -24.26 -3.05 -24.68
C ILE A 122 -25.76 -3.38 -24.60
N SER A 123 -26.22 -4.03 -23.52
CA SER A 123 -27.65 -4.37 -23.38
C SER A 123 -28.59 -3.17 -23.24
N SER A 124 -28.07 -1.99 -22.89
CA SER A 124 -28.83 -0.75 -22.85
C SER A 124 -28.90 -0.04 -24.22
N GLU A 125 -28.25 -0.58 -25.26
CA GLU A 125 -28.30 -0.01 -26.60
C GLU A 125 -29.59 -0.37 -27.35
N LYS A 126 -30.13 0.58 -28.10
CA LYS A 126 -31.37 0.38 -28.87
C LYS A 126 -31.27 -0.77 -29.88
N PHE A 127 -30.11 -0.96 -30.51
CA PHE A 127 -29.90 -2.06 -31.45
C PHE A 127 -29.94 -3.42 -30.75
N PHE A 128 -29.45 -3.51 -29.51
CA PHE A 128 -29.43 -4.75 -28.75
C PHE A 128 -30.84 -5.09 -28.28
N GLN A 129 -31.57 -4.09 -27.76
CA GLN A 129 -32.97 -4.24 -27.35
C GLN A 129 -33.90 -4.64 -28.50
N ASN A 130 -33.65 -4.14 -29.70
CA ASN A 130 -34.41 -4.50 -30.90
C ASN A 130 -33.99 -5.85 -31.52
N SER A 131 -32.90 -6.45 -31.04
CA SER A 131 -32.44 -7.75 -31.50
C SER A 131 -33.15 -8.88 -30.77
N GLY A 132 -33.28 -10.05 -31.41
CA GLY A 132 -33.79 -11.25 -30.76
C GLY A 132 -32.97 -11.71 -29.54
N LEU A 133 -31.72 -11.23 -29.41
CA LEU A 133 -30.81 -11.54 -28.31
C LEU A 133 -31.27 -10.97 -26.96
N ALA A 134 -32.07 -9.90 -26.95
CA ALA A 134 -32.62 -9.32 -25.73
C ALA A 134 -33.57 -10.28 -24.97
N LYS A 135 -34.10 -11.31 -25.65
CA LYS A 135 -34.90 -12.37 -25.02
C LYS A 135 -34.07 -13.35 -24.19
N THR A 136 -32.77 -13.45 -24.47
CA THR A 136 -31.87 -14.42 -23.85
C THR A 136 -30.88 -13.74 -22.89
N PHE A 137 -30.42 -12.53 -23.22
CA PHE A 137 -29.46 -11.76 -22.44
C PHE A 137 -30.10 -10.54 -21.79
N ASN A 138 -30.17 -10.54 -20.47
CA ASN A 138 -30.66 -9.42 -19.65
C ASN A 138 -29.58 -8.34 -19.47
N LEU A 139 -28.31 -8.75 -19.36
CA LEU A 139 -27.18 -7.83 -19.24
C LEU A 139 -26.05 -8.29 -20.16
N VAL A 140 -25.49 -7.36 -20.92
CA VAL A 140 -24.21 -7.53 -21.61
C VAL A 140 -23.41 -6.28 -21.36
N LYS A 141 -22.31 -6.42 -20.59
CA LYS A 141 -21.45 -5.30 -20.22
C LYS A 141 -19.99 -5.67 -20.44
N LEU A 142 -19.32 -4.89 -21.28
CA LEU A 142 -17.88 -4.99 -21.48
C LEU A 142 -17.17 -4.04 -20.52
N ARG A 143 -16.08 -4.48 -19.91
CA ARG A 143 -15.20 -3.66 -19.09
C ARG A 143 -13.77 -3.78 -19.57
N ALA A 144 -13.05 -2.66 -19.50
CA ALA A 144 -11.61 -2.65 -19.68
C ALA A 144 -11.00 -1.67 -18.69
N GLY A 145 -9.79 -1.95 -18.25
CA GLY A 145 -9.06 -1.07 -17.35
C GLY A 145 -7.56 -1.21 -17.49
N TRP A 146 -6.87 -0.14 -17.17
CA TRP A 146 -5.42 -0.11 -17.01
C TRP A 146 -5.09 0.67 -15.75
N GLY A 147 -4.09 0.23 -15.01
CA GLY A 147 -3.61 0.98 -13.86
C GLY A 147 -2.22 0.57 -13.42
N ARG A 148 -1.61 1.46 -12.67
CA ARG A 148 -0.30 1.27 -12.07
C ARG A 148 -0.44 1.15 -10.56
N VAL A 149 0.23 0.17 -9.95
CA VAL A 149 0.23 -0.08 -8.51
C VAL A 149 1.65 -0.07 -7.99
N GLY A 150 1.86 0.57 -6.83
CA GLY A 150 3.15 0.66 -6.16
C GLY A 150 3.27 -0.28 -4.97
N ASN A 151 4.46 -0.82 -4.78
CA ASN A 151 4.85 -1.63 -3.63
C ASN A 151 6.17 -1.12 -3.03
N VAL A 152 6.25 -1.10 -1.70
CA VAL A 152 7.44 -0.68 -0.94
C VAL A 152 7.75 -1.64 0.22
N ASP A 153 7.02 -2.75 0.34
CA ASP A 153 7.16 -3.68 1.46
C ASP A 153 8.36 -4.63 1.30
N LEU A 154 8.87 -4.79 0.08
CA LEU A 154 10.12 -5.51 -0.18
C LEU A 154 11.35 -4.84 0.45
N TYR A 155 11.24 -3.55 0.74
CA TYR A 155 12.33 -2.79 1.31
C TYR A 155 12.34 -2.89 2.84
N PRO A 156 13.51 -3.14 3.46
CA PRO A 156 13.65 -2.96 4.90
C PRO A 156 13.34 -1.52 5.27
N ASN A 157 13.01 -1.27 6.55
CA ASN A 157 12.52 0.04 6.99
C ASN A 157 13.51 1.20 6.72
N ASN A 158 14.80 0.89 6.58
CA ASN A 158 15.90 1.84 6.46
C ASN A 158 16.81 1.49 5.27
N VAL A 159 16.34 1.68 4.03
CA VAL A 159 17.14 1.33 2.82
C VAL A 159 18.25 2.34 2.55
N ALA A 160 18.00 3.62 2.85
CA ALA A 160 18.94 4.71 2.61
C ALA A 160 19.67 5.16 3.88
N ASP A 161 18.97 5.13 5.02
CA ASP A 161 19.47 5.62 6.30
C ASP A 161 19.87 4.45 7.21
N VAL A 162 20.98 3.79 6.88
CA VAL A 162 21.49 2.65 7.64
C VAL A 162 22.15 3.13 8.94
N GLU A 163 21.77 2.51 10.05
CA GLU A 163 22.34 2.80 11.37
C GLU A 163 23.78 2.31 11.49
N LEU A 164 24.63 3.14 12.08
CA LEU A 164 25.98 2.78 12.52
C LEU A 164 25.88 2.08 13.87
N LEU A 165 26.27 0.81 13.93
CA LEU A 165 26.28 -0.01 15.13
C LEU A 165 27.68 -0.10 15.72
N ASN A 166 27.77 -0.31 17.02
CA ASN A 166 29.04 -0.57 17.71
C ASN A 166 29.32 -2.08 17.71
N TYR A 167 30.59 -2.48 17.58
CA TYR A 167 31.00 -3.86 17.82
C TYR A 167 30.81 -4.23 19.28
N THR A 168 30.22 -5.40 19.56
CA THR A 168 30.04 -5.91 20.94
C THR A 168 31.38 -6.14 21.64
N TYR A 169 32.41 -6.54 20.89
CA TYR A 169 33.74 -6.79 21.43
C TYR A 169 34.71 -5.69 20.98
N SER A 170 35.43 -5.14 21.95
CA SER A 170 36.51 -4.18 21.67
C SER A 170 37.64 -4.89 20.93
N MET A 171 38.20 -4.23 19.93
CA MET A 171 39.38 -4.70 19.23
C MET A 171 40.62 -4.22 19.97
N ILE A 172 41.63 -5.08 20.09
CA ILE A 172 42.88 -4.76 20.79
C ILE A 172 43.91 -4.31 19.75
N PHE A 173 44.43 -3.10 19.92
CA PHE A 173 45.44 -2.47 19.07
C PHE A 173 46.71 -2.14 19.86
N GLY A 174 47.78 -1.76 19.15
CA GLY A 174 49.09 -1.44 19.71
C GLY A 174 50.05 -2.63 19.73
N GLN A 175 51.37 -2.38 19.61
CA GLN A 175 52.39 -3.44 19.64
C GLN A 175 52.40 -4.22 20.97
N ASN A 176 51.90 -3.60 22.04
CA ASN A 176 51.83 -4.18 23.38
C ASN A 176 50.43 -4.69 23.76
N LEU A 177 49.46 -4.68 22.83
CA LEU A 177 48.07 -5.13 23.06
C LEU A 177 47.35 -4.43 24.23
N ASP A 178 47.69 -3.17 24.49
CA ASP A 178 47.21 -2.37 25.62
C ASP A 178 46.07 -1.39 25.26
N GLN A 179 45.77 -1.22 23.97
CA GLN A 179 44.77 -0.28 23.51
C GLN A 179 43.47 -0.99 23.12
N LEU A 180 42.45 -0.95 23.99
CA LEU A 180 41.08 -1.34 23.61
C LEU A 180 40.43 -0.21 22.82
N VAL A 181 40.03 -0.50 21.58
CA VAL A 181 39.27 0.42 20.72
C VAL A 181 37.97 -0.24 20.33
N GLN A 182 36.86 0.45 20.55
CA GLN A 182 35.56 0.00 20.08
C GLN A 182 35.27 0.61 18.71
N GLY A 183 35.17 -0.26 17.71
CA GLY A 183 34.85 0.14 16.33
C GLY A 183 33.35 0.27 16.10
N THR A 184 32.98 0.97 15.04
CA THR A 184 31.62 1.02 14.49
C THR A 184 31.55 0.33 13.14
N TYR A 185 30.42 -0.28 12.81
CA TYR A 185 30.16 -0.86 11.51
C TYR A 185 28.74 -0.54 11.04
N LEU A 186 28.52 -0.62 9.73
CA LEU A 186 27.17 -0.55 9.16
C LEU A 186 26.58 -1.97 9.14
N SER A 187 25.34 -2.12 9.59
CA SER A 187 24.63 -3.41 9.57
C SER A 187 24.29 -3.88 8.15
N THR A 188 24.21 -2.96 7.19
CA THR A 188 23.94 -3.25 5.77
C THR A 188 24.48 -2.13 4.87
N ILE A 189 24.46 -2.34 3.56
CA ILE A 189 24.88 -1.35 2.57
C ILE A 189 23.67 -0.48 2.19
N PRO A 190 23.74 0.86 2.32
CA PRO A 190 22.63 1.73 1.93
C PRO A 190 22.44 1.75 0.41
N ASN A 191 21.19 1.70 -0.04
CA ASN A 191 20.81 1.83 -1.45
C ASN A 191 20.06 3.15 -1.69
N LEU A 192 20.82 4.18 -2.03
CA LEU A 192 20.29 5.52 -2.36
C LEU A 192 19.48 5.55 -3.67
N ASN A 193 19.50 4.47 -4.44
CA ASN A 193 18.76 4.34 -5.69
C ASN A 193 17.44 3.56 -5.56
N ALA A 194 17.10 3.12 -4.34
CA ALA A 194 15.81 2.50 -4.08
C ALA A 194 14.66 3.43 -4.50
N ARG A 195 13.66 2.83 -5.13
CA ARG A 195 12.48 3.50 -5.69
C ARG A 195 11.28 2.59 -5.53
N TRP A 196 10.08 3.12 -5.71
CA TRP A 196 8.87 2.30 -5.71
C TRP A 196 8.97 1.16 -6.72
N GLU A 197 8.67 -0.06 -6.26
CA GLU A 197 8.40 -1.14 -7.19
C GLU A 197 7.02 -0.89 -7.80
N THR A 198 6.95 -0.96 -9.12
CA THR A 198 5.78 -0.53 -9.87
C THR A 198 5.32 -1.64 -10.78
N THR A 199 4.05 -2.02 -10.67
CA THR A 199 3.41 -3.02 -11.52
C THR A 199 2.28 -2.38 -12.31
N GLU A 200 2.27 -2.61 -13.63
CA GLU A 200 1.19 -2.20 -14.50
C GLU A 200 0.25 -3.38 -14.74
N GLN A 201 -1.04 -3.11 -14.66
CA GLN A 201 -2.08 -4.11 -14.82
C GLN A 201 -3.08 -3.64 -15.86
N THR A 202 -3.37 -4.50 -16.82
CA THR A 202 -4.44 -4.32 -17.80
C THR A 202 -5.47 -5.41 -17.58
N SER A 203 -6.74 -5.05 -17.57
CA SER A 203 -7.84 -5.99 -17.43
C SER A 203 -8.88 -5.77 -18.53
N VAL A 204 -9.47 -6.88 -18.97
CA VAL A 204 -10.62 -6.91 -19.86
C VAL A 204 -11.59 -7.92 -19.28
N GLY A 205 -12.88 -7.57 -19.22
CA GLY A 205 -13.90 -8.41 -18.64
C GLY A 205 -15.21 -8.29 -19.40
N LEU A 206 -15.94 -9.39 -19.47
CA LEU A 206 -17.27 -9.46 -20.06
C LEU A 206 -18.24 -9.97 -19.00
N ASP A 207 -19.30 -9.21 -18.78
CA ASP A 207 -20.38 -9.55 -17.88
C ASP A 207 -21.64 -9.86 -18.66
N LEU A 208 -22.23 -10.99 -18.32
CA LEU A 208 -23.45 -11.49 -18.90
C LEU A 208 -24.44 -11.80 -17.77
N ALA A 209 -25.71 -11.50 -17.99
CA ALA A 209 -26.82 -12.05 -17.22
C ALA A 209 -27.85 -12.61 -18.20
N LEU A 210 -28.34 -13.81 -17.93
CA LEU A 210 -29.22 -14.56 -18.83
C LEU A 210 -30.49 -15.05 -18.12
N PHE A 211 -31.50 -15.38 -18.92
CA PHE A 211 -32.72 -16.08 -18.50
C PHE A 211 -33.45 -15.44 -17.31
N ASP A 212 -33.67 -14.13 -17.38
CA ASP A 212 -34.25 -13.31 -16.31
C ASP A 212 -33.39 -13.27 -15.04
N ASN A 213 -32.08 -13.09 -15.24
CA ASN A 213 -31.05 -13.06 -14.20
C ASN A 213 -30.95 -14.36 -13.38
N LYS A 214 -31.31 -15.49 -13.99
CA LYS A 214 -31.13 -16.82 -13.38
C LYS A 214 -29.71 -17.36 -13.56
N LEU A 215 -28.95 -16.78 -14.48
CA LEU A 215 -27.55 -17.11 -14.75
C LEU A 215 -26.73 -15.85 -15.00
#